data_AF-A0A1Q7MAE8-F1
#
_entry.id   AF-A0A1Q7MAE8-F1
#
_cell.length_a   1.000
_cell.length_b   1.000
_cell.length_c   1.000
_cell.angle_alpha   90.00
_cell.angle_beta   90.00
_cell.angle_gamma   90.00
#
_symmetry.space_group_name_H-M   'P 1'
#
loop_
_entity.id
_entity.type
_entity.pdbx_description
1 polymer ?
#
loop_
_entity_poly.entity_id
_entity_poly.type
_entity_poly.pdbx_seq_one_letter_code
_entity_poly.pdbx_strand_id
1 'polypeptide(L)'
;MFLGRGFEEDMAAPKTRSRRKLILGIIAIAIIIIAVTPIAVAQAFNVPLAVARFNETTGTNSADPNLDVTIQIITAWEYFFSVRTQGTVRTTDSSTSSNGGTTNITMSMMLTNPSNQTIDLGKTNISGGIGGRTHTIYLTVDQGVRVNGNYKLDVTFTANVVLLGGLVEAPFSSTLHGNFVISGQ
;
A
#
# COMPACT_ATOMS: atom_id res chain seq x y z
N MET A 1 49.05 39.91 72.08
CA MET A 1 47.59 40.11 71.92
C MET A 1 47.23 39.69 70.49
N PHE A 2 46.98 38.39 70.27
CA PHE A 2 45.72 37.78 69.78
C PHE A 2 45.28 38.28 68.38
N LEU A 3 45.53 37.55 67.27
CA LEU A 3 44.87 36.36 66.69
C LEU A 3 43.56 36.63 65.91
N GLY A 4 43.60 36.39 64.58
CA GLY A 4 42.68 35.46 63.91
C GLY A 4 41.57 35.99 62.98
N ARG A 5 41.34 35.18 61.92
CA ARG A 5 40.19 35.07 60.98
C ARG A 5 40.20 36.02 59.77
N GLY A 6 40.05 35.53 58.53
CA GLY A 6 39.80 34.18 58.06
C GLY A 6 39.92 34.14 56.53
N PHE A 7 40.47 33.05 56.04
CA PHE A 7 40.39 32.64 54.65
C PHE A 7 38.92 32.31 54.36
N GLU A 8 38.28 33.05 53.47
CA GLU A 8 37.10 32.55 52.75
C GLU A 8 37.50 32.44 51.28
N GLU A 9 38.07 31.26 50.98
CA GLU A 9 37.91 30.64 49.69
C GLU A 9 36.42 30.58 49.38
N ASP A 10 35.91 31.49 48.54
CA ASP A 10 34.72 31.22 47.76
C ASP A 10 35.06 30.14 46.73
N MET A 11 35.18 28.91 47.22
CA MET A 11 35.10 27.71 46.41
C MET A 11 33.70 27.69 45.80
N ALA A 12 33.58 28.22 44.59
CA ALA A 12 32.45 27.95 43.71
C ALA A 12 32.40 26.43 43.47
N ALA A 13 31.64 25.73 44.31
CA ALA A 13 31.38 24.31 44.15
C ALA A 13 30.84 24.09 42.74
N PRO A 14 31.41 23.13 41.97
CA PRO A 14 30.92 22.87 40.63
C PRO A 14 29.48 22.39 40.78
N LYS A 15 28.52 23.18 40.26
CA LYS A 15 27.12 22.78 40.14
C LYS A 15 27.08 21.48 39.37
N THR A 16 26.97 20.36 40.08
CA THR A 16 26.75 19.03 39.53
C THR A 16 25.37 19.05 38.89
N ARG A 17 25.31 19.49 37.62
CA ARG A 17 24.14 19.28 36.77
C ARG A 17 23.84 17.79 36.86
N SER A 18 22.70 17.48 37.49
CA SER A 18 22.21 16.13 37.72
C SER A 18 22.45 15.28 36.47
N ARG A 19 23.39 14.33 36.55
CA ARG A 19 23.71 13.40 35.45
C ARG A 19 22.44 12.76 34.89
N ARG A 20 21.42 12.58 35.74
CA ARG A 20 20.09 12.08 35.37
C ARG A 20 19.35 12.99 34.40
N LYS A 21 19.39 14.32 34.59
CA LYS A 21 18.80 15.30 33.65
C LYS A 21 19.57 15.33 32.33
N LEU A 22 20.89 15.12 32.38
CA LEU A 22 21.72 15.01 31.18
C LEU A 22 21.38 13.75 30.37
N ILE A 23 21.27 12.59 31.02
CA ILE A 23 20.90 11.31 30.41
C ILE A 23 19.49 11.38 29.81
N LEU A 24 18.51 11.91 30.54
CA LEU A 24 17.15 12.11 30.03
C LEU A 24 17.12 13.04 28.81
N GLY A 25 17.94 14.10 28.82
CA GLY A 25 18.08 15.00 27.67
C GLY A 25 18.66 14.28 26.44
N ILE A 26 19.67 13.43 26.63
CA ILE A 26 20.27 12.63 25.55
C ILE A 26 19.25 11.63 24.99
N ILE A 27 18.50 10.93 25.85
CA ILE A 27 17.46 9.98 25.42
C ILE A 27 16.35 10.72 24.64
N ALA A 28 15.91 11.88 25.13
CA ALA A 28 14.91 12.68 24.44
C ALA A 28 15.39 13.14 23.07
N ILE A 29 16.64 13.61 22.96
CA ILE A 29 17.25 14.00 21.67
C ILE A 29 17.38 12.78 20.75
N ALA A 30 17.81 11.63 21.26
CA ALA A 30 17.92 10.40 20.46
C ALA A 30 16.56 9.94 19.91
N ILE A 31 15.50 10.01 20.73
CA ILE A 31 14.14 9.70 20.28
C ILE A 31 13.67 10.69 19.20
N ILE A 32 13.91 12.00 19.39
CA ILE A 32 13.58 13.02 18.40
C ILE A 32 14.34 12.78 17.09
N ILE A 33 15.64 12.48 17.16
CA ILE A 33 16.43 12.17 15.96
C ILE A 33 15.89 10.91 15.29
N ILE A 34 15.65 9.82 16.01
CA ILE A 34 15.10 8.59 15.41
C ILE A 34 13.70 8.83 14.80
N ALA A 35 12.89 9.71 15.39
CA ALA A 35 11.56 10.05 14.89
C ALA A 35 11.59 11.02 13.69
N VAL A 36 12.53 11.97 13.67
CA VAL A 36 12.60 13.03 12.65
C VAL A 36 13.53 12.66 11.49
N THR A 37 14.55 11.82 11.71
CA THR A 37 15.50 11.40 10.67
C THR A 37 14.81 10.71 9.48
N PRO A 38 13.80 9.83 9.65
CA PRO A 38 13.05 9.31 8.51
C PRO A 38 12.40 10.41 7.68
N ILE A 39 11.88 11.47 8.32
CA ILE A 39 11.18 12.59 7.68
C ILE A 39 12.16 13.56 7.00
N ALA A 40 13.34 13.78 7.59
CA ALA A 40 14.34 14.72 7.09
C ALA A 40 15.28 14.11 6.03
N VAL A 41 15.56 12.80 6.12
CA VAL A 41 16.39 12.06 5.16
C VAL A 41 15.55 11.55 3.99
N ALA A 42 14.28 11.21 4.21
CA ALA A 42 13.33 11.09 3.11
C ALA A 42 12.91 12.49 2.69
N GLN A 43 13.75 13.16 1.88
CA GLN A 43 13.16 13.96 0.82
C GLN A 43 12.14 13.04 0.16
N ALA A 44 10.85 13.27 0.43
CA ALA A 44 9.81 12.33 0.09
C ALA A 44 9.76 12.24 -1.44
N PHE A 45 10.44 11.24 -1.99
CA PHE A 45 10.39 11.00 -3.42
C PHE A 45 8.93 10.72 -3.77
N ASN A 46 8.42 11.46 -4.74
CA ASN A 46 7.08 11.27 -5.26
C ASN A 46 7.06 9.95 -6.02
N VAL A 47 6.19 9.04 -5.59
CA VAL A 47 6.02 7.72 -6.21
C VAL A 47 4.66 7.73 -6.90
N PRO A 48 4.60 7.41 -8.21
CA PRO A 48 3.31 7.20 -8.86
C PRO A 48 2.66 5.93 -8.30
N LEU A 49 1.36 6.01 -8.10
CA LEU A 49 0.50 4.90 -7.75
C LEU A 49 -0.69 4.94 -8.71
N ALA A 50 -0.84 3.92 -9.55
CA ALA A 50 -2.08 3.76 -10.31
C ALA A 50 -3.00 2.81 -9.56
N VAL A 51 -4.24 3.23 -9.33
CA VAL A 51 -5.27 2.48 -8.63
C VAL A 51 -6.37 2.14 -9.60
N ALA A 52 -6.47 0.86 -9.97
CA ALA A 52 -7.53 0.35 -10.84
C ALA A 52 -8.60 -0.35 -10.01
N ARG A 53 -9.87 -0.09 -10.31
CA ARG A 53 -11.01 -0.65 -9.57
C ARG A 53 -12.06 -1.18 -10.53
N PHE A 54 -12.64 -2.32 -10.20
CA PHE A 54 -13.82 -2.84 -10.88
C PHE A 54 -14.67 -3.65 -9.90
N ASN A 55 -15.94 -3.86 -10.26
CA ASN A 55 -16.88 -4.64 -9.46
C ASN A 55 -17.24 -5.94 -10.20
N GLU A 56 -17.53 -6.98 -9.44
CA GLU A 56 -18.04 -8.24 -9.97
C GLU A 56 -19.21 -8.75 -9.13
N THR A 57 -20.05 -9.58 -9.72
CA THR A 57 -21.09 -10.34 -9.01
C THR A 57 -21.14 -11.79 -9.49
N THR A 58 -20.42 -12.64 -8.77
CA THR A 58 -20.48 -14.10 -8.91
C THR A 58 -21.90 -14.63 -8.68
N GLY A 59 -22.30 -15.67 -9.42
CA GLY A 59 -23.67 -16.23 -9.42
C GLY A 59 -24.64 -15.56 -10.41
N THR A 60 -24.27 -14.41 -10.99
CA THR A 60 -24.97 -13.81 -12.14
C THR A 60 -24.10 -13.76 -13.39
N ASN A 61 -22.88 -14.32 -13.33
CA ASN A 61 -21.88 -14.34 -14.41
C ASN A 61 -21.55 -12.96 -14.97
N SER A 62 -21.49 -11.93 -14.12
CA SER A 62 -21.24 -10.56 -14.53
C SER A 62 -20.05 -9.94 -13.80
N ALA A 63 -19.16 -9.33 -14.58
CA ALA A 63 -18.20 -8.34 -14.10
C ALA A 63 -18.56 -7.01 -14.78
N ASP A 64 -18.39 -5.90 -14.06
CA ASP A 64 -18.50 -4.58 -14.66
C ASP A 64 -17.47 -4.50 -15.80
N PRO A 65 -17.89 -4.19 -17.04
CA PRO A 65 -16.96 -4.10 -18.17
C PRO A 65 -15.94 -2.98 -18.01
N ASN A 66 -16.16 -2.05 -17.07
CA ASN A 66 -15.31 -0.89 -16.88
C ASN A 66 -14.23 -1.16 -15.82
N LEU A 67 -12.98 -0.92 -16.22
CA LEU A 67 -11.86 -0.84 -15.31
C LEU A 67 -11.54 0.63 -15.05
N ASP A 68 -11.96 1.15 -13.90
CA ASP A 68 -11.73 2.53 -13.52
C ASP A 68 -10.32 2.70 -12.98
N VAL A 69 -9.45 3.38 -13.73
CA VAL A 69 -8.06 3.62 -13.32
C VAL A 69 -7.88 5.08 -12.92
N THR A 70 -7.39 5.29 -11.71
CA THR A 70 -7.06 6.60 -11.15
C THR A 70 -5.57 6.68 -10.82
N ILE A 71 -4.97 7.84 -11.05
CA ILE A 71 -3.55 8.06 -10.77
C ILE A 71 -3.41 8.94 -9.54
N GLN A 72 -2.55 8.51 -8.63
CA GLN A 72 -2.20 9.21 -7.41
C GLN A 72 -0.69 9.37 -7.35
N ILE A 73 -0.22 10.54 -6.93
CA ILE A 73 1.18 10.76 -6.59
C ILE A 73 1.23 10.80 -5.07
N ILE A 74 1.97 9.86 -4.49
CA ILE A 74 2.07 9.74 -3.03
C ILE A 74 3.52 9.77 -2.60
N THR A 75 3.76 10.14 -1.35
CA THR A 75 5.11 10.13 -0.80
C THR A 75 5.58 8.69 -0.55
N ALA A 76 6.89 8.45 -0.70
CA ALA A 76 7.46 7.11 -0.58
C ALA A 76 7.16 6.42 0.77
N TRP A 77 7.02 7.15 1.88
CA TRP A 77 6.69 6.55 3.17
C TRP A 77 5.20 6.16 3.26
N GLU A 78 4.28 7.00 2.78
CA GLU A 78 2.84 6.68 2.69
C GLU A 78 2.58 5.49 1.77
N TYR A 79 3.39 5.36 0.72
CA TYR A 79 3.39 4.23 -0.20
C TYR A 79 3.59 2.89 0.51
N PHE A 80 4.57 2.79 1.42
CA PHE A 80 4.83 1.56 2.17
C PHE A 80 3.60 1.12 2.97
N PHE A 81 2.90 2.07 3.59
CA PHE A 81 1.72 1.76 4.40
C PHE A 81 0.46 1.50 3.57
N SER A 82 0.32 2.12 2.41
CA SER A 82 -0.91 2.02 1.61
C SER A 82 -0.95 0.75 0.74
N VAL A 83 0.18 0.39 0.12
CA VAL A 83 0.24 -0.74 -0.82
C VAL A 83 0.80 -2.01 -0.19
N ARG A 84 1.93 -1.94 0.54
CA ARG A 84 2.55 -3.18 1.04
C ARG A 84 1.76 -3.87 2.16
N THR A 85 0.96 -3.12 2.91
CA THR A 85 0.13 -3.69 4.00
C THR A 85 -1.04 -4.50 3.48
N GLN A 86 -1.54 -4.20 2.27
CA GLN A 86 -2.71 -4.86 1.67
C GLN A 86 -2.38 -5.62 0.38
N GLY A 87 -1.13 -5.55 -0.09
CA GLY A 87 -0.68 -6.17 -1.33
C GLY A 87 -1.11 -5.41 -2.59
N THR A 88 -0.70 -5.91 -3.74
CA THR A 88 -1.05 -5.38 -5.07
C THR A 88 -2.56 -5.46 -5.35
N VAL A 89 -3.24 -6.46 -4.80
CA VAL A 89 -4.66 -6.68 -5.01
C VAL A 89 -5.38 -6.74 -3.68
N ARG A 90 -6.35 -5.85 -3.51
CA ARG A 90 -7.26 -5.81 -2.38
C ARG A 90 -8.68 -6.10 -2.87
N THR A 91 -9.37 -6.97 -2.16
CA THR A 91 -10.78 -7.28 -2.45
C THR A 91 -11.63 -6.91 -1.25
N THR A 92 -12.77 -6.28 -1.50
CA THR A 92 -13.75 -5.94 -0.47
C THR A 92 -15.09 -6.53 -0.86
N ASP A 93 -15.65 -7.32 0.04
CA ASP A 93 -16.95 -7.96 -0.14
C ASP A 93 -18.06 -6.95 0.15
N SER A 94 -19.03 -6.83 -0.76
CA SER A 94 -20.20 -5.96 -0.57
C SER A 94 -21.45 -6.75 -0.18
N SER A 95 -21.58 -7.98 -0.68
CA SER A 95 -22.74 -8.85 -0.43
C SER A 95 -22.40 -10.32 -0.70
N THR A 96 -21.40 -10.88 -0.01
CA THR A 96 -20.98 -12.28 -0.20
C THR A 96 -21.66 -13.22 0.80
N SER A 97 -22.05 -14.41 0.33
CA SER A 97 -22.64 -15.45 1.18
C SER A 97 -22.21 -16.84 0.73
N SER A 98 -21.79 -17.67 1.68
CA SER A 98 -21.47 -19.08 1.44
C SER A 98 -22.70 -19.98 1.43
N ASN A 99 -23.88 -19.46 1.81
CA ASN A 99 -25.12 -20.23 1.88
C ASN A 99 -25.72 -20.55 0.51
N GLY A 100 -25.18 -19.99 -0.58
CA GLY A 100 -25.58 -20.31 -1.95
C GLY A 100 -24.58 -21.20 -2.70
N GLY A 101 -23.37 -21.37 -2.15
CA GLY A 101 -22.25 -22.02 -2.82
C GLY A 101 -20.93 -21.29 -2.58
N THR A 102 -19.89 -21.71 -3.29
CA THR A 102 -18.55 -21.13 -3.24
C THR A 102 -18.11 -20.66 -4.62
N THR A 103 -17.13 -19.75 -4.64
CA THR A 103 -16.49 -19.27 -5.86
C THR A 103 -14.98 -19.30 -5.70
N ASN A 104 -14.29 -19.55 -6.81
CA ASN A 104 -12.87 -19.34 -6.95
C ASN A 104 -12.60 -18.44 -8.16
N ILE A 105 -12.10 -17.24 -7.87
CA ILE A 105 -11.79 -16.19 -8.82
C ILE A 105 -10.28 -16.18 -9.04
N THR A 106 -9.88 -16.19 -10.29
CA THR A 106 -8.50 -15.94 -10.72
C THR A 106 -8.45 -14.64 -11.50
N MET A 107 -7.62 -13.71 -11.06
CA MET A 107 -7.28 -12.51 -11.81
C MET A 107 -5.85 -12.61 -12.33
N SER A 108 -5.67 -12.41 -13.63
CA SER A 108 -4.37 -12.30 -14.28
C SER A 108 -4.21 -10.89 -14.83
N MET A 109 -3.04 -10.28 -14.65
CA MET A 109 -2.83 -8.87 -14.97
C MET A 109 -1.64 -8.71 -15.91
N MET A 110 -1.84 -7.95 -16.98
CA MET A 110 -0.77 -7.56 -17.90
C MET A 110 -0.71 -6.04 -18.00
N LEU A 111 0.48 -5.49 -17.79
CA LEU A 111 0.73 -4.06 -17.91
C LEU A 111 1.60 -3.78 -19.12
N THR A 112 1.09 -2.99 -20.06
CA THR A 112 1.87 -2.45 -21.19
C THR A 112 2.34 -1.05 -20.84
N ASN A 113 3.65 -0.83 -20.90
CA ASN A 113 4.28 0.45 -20.58
C ASN A 113 4.35 1.38 -21.82
N PRO A 114 4.77 2.66 -21.66
CA PRO A 114 4.87 3.62 -22.77
C PRO A 114 5.83 3.19 -23.88
N SER A 115 6.79 2.32 -23.58
CA SER A 115 7.71 1.72 -24.55
C SER A 115 7.11 0.50 -25.26
N ASN A 116 5.80 0.26 -25.12
CA ASN A 116 5.06 -0.90 -25.64
C ASN A 116 5.60 -2.26 -25.16
N GLN A 117 6.28 -2.30 -24.01
CA GLN A 117 6.66 -3.57 -23.38
C GLN A 117 5.52 -4.01 -22.47
N THR A 118 5.08 -5.25 -22.65
CA THR A 118 4.07 -5.87 -21.79
C THR A 118 4.74 -6.70 -20.70
N ILE A 119 4.37 -6.45 -19.45
CA ILE A 119 4.87 -7.10 -18.24
C ILE A 119 3.71 -7.92 -17.67
N ASP A 120 3.95 -9.20 -17.40
CA ASP A 120 3.03 -10.03 -16.61
C ASP A 120 3.18 -9.68 -15.13
N LEU A 121 2.11 -9.19 -14.52
CA LEU A 121 2.07 -8.83 -13.10
C LEU A 121 1.65 -10.00 -12.20
N GLY A 122 1.46 -11.17 -12.80
CA GLY A 122 1.12 -12.40 -12.12
C GLY A 122 -0.37 -12.61 -11.94
N LYS A 123 -0.69 -13.54 -11.03
CA LYS A 123 -2.04 -14.02 -10.79
C LYS A 123 -2.41 -13.89 -9.32
N THR A 124 -3.66 -13.52 -9.07
CA THR A 124 -4.26 -13.53 -7.73
C THR A 124 -5.46 -14.44 -7.73
N ASN A 125 -5.48 -15.39 -6.79
CA ASN A 125 -6.62 -16.27 -6.57
C ASN A 125 -7.38 -15.82 -5.33
N ILE A 126 -8.70 -15.74 -5.44
CA ILE A 126 -9.61 -15.36 -4.36
C ILE A 126 -10.67 -16.44 -4.28
N SER A 127 -10.80 -17.06 -3.12
CA SER A 127 -11.88 -17.99 -2.83
C SER A 127 -12.84 -17.41 -1.80
N GLY A 128 -14.12 -17.78 -1.90
CA GLY A 128 -15.13 -17.31 -0.96
C GLY A 128 -16.54 -17.78 -1.30
N GLY A 129 -17.55 -17.16 -0.69
CA GLY A 129 -18.96 -17.39 -1.02
C GLY A 129 -19.37 -16.76 -2.36
N ILE A 130 -20.60 -16.95 -2.79
CA ILE A 130 -21.13 -16.28 -3.99
C ILE A 130 -21.60 -14.87 -3.63
N GLY A 131 -21.48 -13.91 -4.53
CA GLY A 131 -22.00 -12.55 -4.34
C GLY A 131 -21.14 -11.46 -4.94
N GLY A 132 -21.44 -10.22 -4.52
CA GLY A 132 -20.81 -9.01 -5.04
C GLY A 132 -19.49 -8.66 -4.35
N ARG A 133 -18.49 -8.27 -5.15
CA ARG A 133 -17.19 -7.78 -4.67
C ARG A 133 -16.71 -6.58 -5.45
N THR A 134 -15.89 -5.79 -4.78
CA THR A 134 -15.03 -4.81 -5.41
C THR A 134 -13.58 -5.28 -5.34
N HIS A 135 -12.91 -5.29 -6.48
CA HIS A 135 -11.47 -5.48 -6.58
C HIS A 135 -10.77 -4.14 -6.79
N THR A 136 -9.71 -3.90 -6.02
CA THR A 136 -8.82 -2.74 -6.14
C THR A 136 -7.41 -3.24 -6.38
N ILE A 137 -6.82 -2.82 -7.49
CA ILE A 137 -5.47 -3.16 -7.93
C ILE A 137 -4.61 -1.91 -7.76
N TYR A 138 -3.54 -2.05 -7.00
CA TYR A 138 -2.53 -1.03 -6.76
C TYR A 138 -1.32 -1.34 -7.64
N LEU A 139 -1.11 -0.54 -8.67
CA LEU A 139 0.05 -0.61 -9.56
C LEU A 139 1.11 0.40 -9.17
N THR A 140 2.34 -0.07 -9.02
CA THR A 140 3.45 0.66 -8.39
C THR A 140 4.71 0.67 -9.25
N VAL A 141 5.74 1.38 -8.79
CA VAL A 141 7.05 1.46 -9.46
C VAL A 141 7.70 0.09 -9.70
N ASP A 142 7.58 -0.84 -8.74
CA ASP A 142 8.09 -2.22 -8.88
C ASP A 142 7.27 -3.06 -9.87
N GLN A 143 6.06 -2.64 -10.18
CA GLN A 143 5.19 -3.27 -11.18
C GLN A 143 5.29 -2.59 -12.56
N GLY A 144 6.24 -1.67 -12.75
CA GLY A 144 6.54 -1.04 -14.04
C GLY A 144 5.93 0.34 -14.27
N VAL A 145 5.16 0.85 -13.30
CA VAL A 145 4.58 2.20 -13.29
C VAL A 145 5.64 3.19 -12.81
N ARG A 146 6.60 3.55 -13.67
CA ARG A 146 7.81 4.30 -13.28
C ARG A 146 8.24 5.42 -14.21
N VAL A 147 7.64 5.56 -15.39
CA VAL A 147 7.98 6.61 -16.35
C VAL A 147 6.73 7.36 -16.77
N ASN A 148 6.90 8.60 -17.23
CA ASN A 148 5.79 9.35 -17.82
C ASN A 148 5.37 8.72 -19.16
N GLY A 149 4.08 8.76 -19.46
CA GLY A 149 3.51 8.27 -20.72
C GLY A 149 2.24 7.46 -20.53
N ASN A 150 1.82 6.82 -21.62
CA ASN A 150 0.58 6.05 -21.69
C ASN A 150 0.83 4.60 -21.29
N TYR A 151 -0.05 4.09 -20.43
CA TYR A 151 -0.07 2.73 -19.96
C TYR A 151 -1.40 2.08 -20.31
N LYS A 152 -1.35 0.75 -20.51
CA LYS A 152 -2.52 -0.10 -20.66
C LYS A 152 -2.44 -1.25 -19.66
N LEU A 153 -3.45 -1.38 -18.82
CA LEU A 153 -3.66 -2.50 -17.91
C LEU A 153 -4.76 -3.39 -18.50
N ASP A 154 -4.43 -4.65 -18.73
CA ASP A 154 -5.39 -5.70 -19.07
C ASP A 154 -5.55 -6.63 -17.87
N VAL A 155 -6.79 -6.78 -17.40
CA VAL A 155 -7.14 -7.67 -16.28
C VAL A 155 -8.04 -8.76 -16.80
N THR A 156 -7.52 -9.97 -16.89
CA THR A 156 -8.33 -11.15 -17.18
C THR A 156 -8.87 -11.71 -15.89
N PHE A 157 -10.18 -11.59 -15.73
CA PHE A 157 -10.96 -12.13 -14.64
C PHE A 157 -11.55 -13.47 -15.06
N THR A 158 -11.39 -14.50 -14.26
CA THR A 158 -12.03 -15.81 -14.44
C THR A 158 -12.66 -16.24 -13.13
N ALA A 159 -13.94 -16.61 -13.14
CA ALA A 159 -14.62 -17.12 -11.95
C ALA A 159 -15.16 -18.52 -12.20
N ASN A 160 -14.94 -19.39 -11.22
CA ASN A 160 -15.46 -20.74 -11.16
C ASN A 160 -16.43 -20.81 -9.98
N VAL A 161 -17.70 -21.04 -10.25
CA VAL A 161 -18.76 -21.07 -9.23
C VAL A 161 -19.21 -22.51 -8.99
N VAL A 162 -19.31 -22.89 -7.73
CA VAL A 162 -19.85 -24.18 -7.29
C VAL A 162 -21.06 -23.91 -6.41
N LEU A 163 -22.23 -24.27 -6.89
CA LEU A 163 -23.49 -24.11 -6.17
C LEU A 163 -23.62 -25.17 -5.06
N LEU A 164 -24.50 -24.87 -4.11
CA LEU A 164 -24.86 -25.83 -3.07
C LEU A 164 -25.41 -27.13 -3.69
N GLY A 165 -24.87 -28.27 -3.26
CA GLY A 165 -25.16 -29.58 -3.86
C GLY A 165 -24.11 -30.05 -4.89
N GLY A 166 -23.05 -29.27 -5.12
CA GLY A 166 -21.89 -29.69 -5.92
C GLY A 166 -22.05 -29.50 -7.43
N LEU A 167 -23.13 -28.82 -7.86
CA LEU A 167 -23.29 -28.39 -9.25
C LEU A 167 -22.26 -27.29 -9.55
N VAL A 168 -21.40 -27.54 -10.51
CA VAL A 168 -20.40 -26.58 -10.98
C VAL A 168 -21.01 -25.79 -12.14
N GLU A 169 -21.11 -24.46 -11.99
CA GLU A 169 -21.50 -23.61 -13.11
C GLU A 169 -20.36 -23.52 -14.13
N ALA A 170 -20.71 -23.28 -15.40
CA ALA A 170 -19.70 -23.05 -16.42
C ALA A 170 -18.84 -21.85 -16.01
N PRO A 171 -17.51 -21.99 -16.00
CA PRO A 171 -16.64 -20.89 -15.63
C PRO A 171 -16.80 -19.76 -16.64
N PHE A 172 -16.86 -18.53 -16.15
CA PHE A 172 -16.91 -17.35 -17.00
C PHE A 172 -15.60 -16.59 -16.92
N SER A 173 -15.22 -15.98 -18.05
CA SER A 173 -14.00 -15.20 -18.15
C SER A 173 -14.27 -13.91 -18.93
N SER A 174 -13.70 -12.81 -18.46
CA SER A 174 -13.78 -11.50 -19.10
C SER A 174 -12.43 -10.80 -18.99
N THR A 175 -12.06 -10.05 -20.02
CA THR A 175 -10.88 -9.19 -19.99
C THR A 175 -11.33 -7.74 -19.91
N LEU A 176 -10.91 -7.08 -18.83
CA LEU A 176 -11.16 -5.67 -18.57
C LEU A 176 -9.94 -4.87 -19.03
N HIS A 177 -10.20 -3.73 -19.67
CA HIS A 177 -9.16 -2.88 -20.24
C HIS A 177 -9.16 -1.51 -19.55
N GLY A 178 -8.01 -1.09 -19.05
CA GLY A 178 -7.82 0.23 -18.45
C GLY A 178 -6.65 0.94 -19.10
N ASN A 179 -6.87 2.12 -19.67
CA ASN A 179 -5.80 2.98 -20.18
C ASN A 179 -5.61 4.16 -19.25
N PHE A 180 -4.37 4.50 -18.94
CA PHE A 180 -4.07 5.64 -18.06
C PHE A 180 -2.76 6.32 -18.44
N VAL A 181 -2.59 7.57 -18.01
CA VAL A 181 -1.42 8.39 -18.33
C VAL A 181 -0.75 8.82 -17.04
N ILE A 182 0.57 8.66 -16.98
CA ILE A 182 1.40 9.25 -15.93
C ILE A 182 2.09 10.47 -16.52
N SER A 183 2.01 11.60 -15.81
CA SER A 183 2.72 12.82 -16.18
C SER A 183 3.22 13.54 -14.93
N GLY A 184 4.34 14.27 -15.05
CA GLY A 184 4.79 15.19 -14.01
C GLY A 184 5.57 14.57 -12.85
N GLN A 185 6.26 13.45 -13.06
CA GLN A 185 7.36 13.04 -12.16
C GLN A 185 8.54 14.01 -12.19
#